data_AF-A0A146FJF1-F1
#
_entry.id   AF-A0A146FJF1-F1
#
_cell.length_a   1.000
_cell.length_b   1.000
_cell.length_c   1.000
_cell.angle_alpha   90.00
_cell.angle_beta   90.00
_cell.angle_gamma   90.00
#
_symmetry.space_group_name_H-M   'P 1'
#
loop_
_entity.id
_entity.type
_entity.pdbx_description
1 polymer ?
#
loop_
_entity_poly.entity_id
_entity_poly.type
_entity_poly.pdbx_seq_one_letter_code
_entity_poly.pdbx_strand_id
1 'polypeptide(L)'
;MAPVLPRAWPAPCDRGRPNKLANHATPWVGSLRCCQSRGAMHQLRGLFDRVQDPYAETQEEPNQVKGNKRVCLGLPSHRRCRTILTMMLRFLFTRGEEAEPKSPPSKPEPLPVESGKDAFGYQRSRMAVDGMPVTSLTESQAAQQASHNTMYAQFMKPKFARAPIKEAGRVAYLGESSNLSLLVQDRHGTTDVVHYPLPPNMGGTPARLTDLDSLELDILHQRGAFLLPPKPLCDELVEAYFKWVAPVVPIVNRSRFMRQYRDPKNPPSLLLLQAILLAGSRVCTNPQLMDANGSTTPAAMTFYKRAKALYDANYEDDRVTIVQALVLLGWYWEGPEDVTKNVFYWTRVATVVAQGSGMHRSVESSQLTKPDKRLWKRIWWTLFTRDRSVAVALGRPIGINTDDSDVGMLTEDDFIEDEIDIAAEYQPDPVHVQFFLQYVKLCEIMGLVLSQQYSVASKSRRMNAMDLTHSDMALADWLQNCPKEVCWQRQRHHFWAALLHANY
;
A
#
# COMPACT_ATOMS: atom_id res chain seq x y z
N MET A 1 -29.11 -15.20 47.66
CA MET A 1 -28.65 -13.97 48.35
C MET A 1 -28.24 -12.95 47.31
N ALA A 2 -29.08 -11.94 47.12
CA ALA A 2 -28.81 -10.68 46.42
C ALA A 2 -29.22 -9.55 47.38
N PRO A 3 -28.61 -8.36 47.29
CA PRO A 3 -29.39 -7.14 46.97
C PRO A 3 -28.60 -6.17 46.06
N VAL A 4 -29.18 -5.47 45.07
CA VAL A 4 -30.20 -4.39 45.05
C VAL A 4 -29.64 -3.00 45.48
N LEU A 5 -29.66 -2.06 44.52
CA LEU A 5 -29.38 -0.60 44.60
C LEU A 5 -30.39 0.16 45.51
N PRO A 6 -30.16 1.45 45.85
CA PRO A 6 -30.82 2.52 45.08
C PRO A 6 -30.05 3.86 44.93
N ARG A 7 -30.55 4.65 43.97
CA ARG A 7 -30.18 6.03 43.57
C ARG A 7 -30.56 7.10 44.60
N ALA A 8 -29.91 8.27 44.58
CA ALA A 8 -30.55 9.58 44.76
C ALA A 8 -29.71 10.76 44.23
N TRP A 9 -30.35 11.66 43.47
CA TRP A 9 -29.92 13.02 43.12
C TRP A 9 -30.29 14.01 44.26
N PRO A 10 -29.72 15.24 44.26
CA PRO A 10 -30.61 16.41 44.16
C PRO A 10 -30.05 17.57 43.29
N ALA A 11 -30.96 18.46 42.88
CA ALA A 11 -30.78 19.78 42.26
C ALA A 11 -31.70 20.80 43.01
N PRO A 12 -31.81 22.11 42.69
CA PRO A 12 -30.84 23.20 42.38
C PRO A 12 -31.13 24.55 43.14
N CYS A 13 -30.46 25.66 42.74
CA CYS A 13 -30.68 27.11 43.03
C CYS A 13 -30.12 27.68 44.37
N ASP A 14 -29.66 28.94 44.52
CA ASP A 14 -29.78 30.19 43.75
C ASP A 14 -28.66 31.23 44.09
N ARG A 15 -28.62 32.29 43.27
CA ARG A 15 -27.79 33.54 43.13
C ARG A 15 -27.18 34.26 44.36
N GLY A 16 -26.05 35.00 44.13
CA GLY A 16 -25.89 36.36 44.70
C GLY A 16 -24.52 37.01 45.01
N ARG A 17 -23.65 37.28 44.01
CA ARG A 17 -22.81 38.52 43.83
C ARG A 17 -21.74 38.94 44.91
N PRO A 18 -20.88 39.99 44.70
CA PRO A 18 -19.44 39.81 44.47
C PRO A 18 -18.52 40.52 45.50
N ASN A 19 -17.21 40.16 45.56
CA ASN A 19 -16.19 41.14 45.96
C ASN A 19 -14.79 40.81 45.39
N LYS A 20 -14.16 41.85 44.85
CA LYS A 20 -12.77 41.90 44.34
C LYS A 20 -11.83 42.23 45.50
N LEU A 21 -10.70 41.53 45.61
CA LEU A 21 -9.34 42.10 45.63
C LEU A 21 -8.26 41.01 45.75
N ALA A 22 -7.43 40.95 44.71
CA ALA A 22 -6.01 40.56 44.58
C ALA A 22 -5.22 40.34 45.90
N ASN A 23 -4.22 39.46 46.02
CA ASN A 23 -3.28 38.83 45.07
C ASN A 23 -2.61 37.63 45.76
N HIS A 24 -1.99 36.75 44.96
CA HIS A 24 -1.20 35.54 45.27
C HIS A 24 -1.93 34.19 45.26
N ALA A 25 -2.07 33.63 44.05
CA ALA A 25 -1.74 32.23 43.73
C ALA A 25 -1.93 31.99 42.21
N THR A 26 -1.06 31.16 41.64
CA THR A 26 -1.12 30.56 40.29
C THR A 26 -2.54 30.21 39.79
N PRO A 27 -2.76 30.25 38.46
CA PRO A 27 -3.04 28.97 37.80
C PRO A 27 -2.52 28.80 36.37
N TRP A 28 -2.42 27.50 36.07
CA TRP A 28 -2.16 26.79 34.83
C TRP A 28 -3.16 27.02 33.68
N VAL A 29 -2.78 26.46 32.52
CA VAL A 29 -3.63 25.97 31.41
C VAL A 29 -4.28 27.03 30.53
N GLY A 30 -3.62 27.37 29.43
CA GLY A 30 -4.31 28.03 28.32
C GLY A 30 -3.43 28.67 27.25
N SER A 31 -2.45 27.96 26.66
CA SER A 31 -1.91 28.38 25.33
C SER A 31 -0.94 27.39 24.66
N LEU A 32 -1.10 26.08 24.83
CA LEU A 32 -0.24 25.06 24.19
C LEU A 32 -1.01 24.12 23.26
N ARG A 33 -2.04 24.65 22.59
CA ARG A 33 -2.58 24.05 21.36
C ARG A 33 -2.20 25.00 20.23
N CYS A 34 -1.51 24.49 19.21
CA CYS A 34 -1.12 25.15 17.95
C CYS A 34 0.31 25.73 17.82
N CYS A 35 1.16 25.74 18.86
CA CYS A 35 2.53 26.30 18.74
C CYS A 35 3.66 25.28 18.48
N GLN A 36 3.53 24.00 18.82
CA GLN A 36 4.60 23.01 18.56
C GLN A 36 4.67 22.53 17.10
N SER A 37 3.60 22.70 16.31
CA SER A 37 3.65 22.41 14.87
C SER A 37 4.31 23.53 14.06
N ARG A 38 4.30 24.80 14.51
CA ARG A 38 4.82 25.93 13.73
C ARG A 38 6.35 25.98 13.68
N GLY A 39 7.04 25.61 14.75
CA GLY A 39 8.51 25.58 14.80
C GLY A 39 9.11 24.48 13.92
N ALA A 40 8.59 23.25 14.05
CA ALA A 40 8.98 22.12 13.20
C ALA A 40 8.54 22.34 11.73
N MET A 41 7.37 22.96 11.49
CA MET A 41 6.95 23.32 10.13
C MET A 41 7.81 24.44 9.52
N HIS A 42 8.38 25.36 10.28
CA HIS A 42 9.33 26.35 9.74
C HIS A 42 10.69 25.73 9.39
N GLN A 43 11.16 24.75 10.17
CA GLN A 43 12.36 23.99 9.84
C GLN A 43 12.15 23.05 8.64
N LEU A 44 11.01 22.34 8.59
CA LEU A 44 10.65 21.46 7.47
C LEU A 44 10.33 22.25 6.20
N ARG A 45 9.69 23.42 6.29
CA ARG A 45 9.50 24.35 5.17
C ARG A 45 10.82 24.98 4.74
N GLY A 46 11.73 25.29 5.68
CA GLY A 46 13.10 25.70 5.36
C GLY A 46 13.95 24.62 4.71
N LEU A 47 13.73 23.34 5.04
CA LEU A 47 14.30 22.18 4.35
C LEU A 47 13.64 21.96 2.97
N PHE A 48 12.33 22.19 2.84
CA PHE A 48 11.58 22.08 1.60
C PHE A 48 11.94 23.18 0.58
N ASP A 49 12.08 24.43 1.06
CA ASP A 49 12.43 25.59 0.25
C ASP A 49 13.94 25.57 -0.13
N ARG A 50 14.83 25.03 0.71
CA ARG A 50 16.29 24.90 0.41
C ARG A 50 16.65 23.70 -0.47
N VAL A 51 15.81 22.69 -0.55
CA VAL A 51 15.92 21.64 -1.58
C VAL A 51 15.41 22.14 -2.94
N GLN A 52 14.65 23.23 -2.96
CA GLN A 52 14.08 23.87 -4.15
C GLN A 52 14.95 25.00 -4.76
N ASP A 53 15.92 25.56 -4.03
CA ASP A 53 16.64 26.76 -4.46
C ASP A 53 18.18 26.54 -4.53
N PRO A 54 18.80 26.56 -5.72
CA PRO A 54 20.25 26.50 -5.86
C PRO A 54 20.96 27.85 -5.61
N TYR A 55 20.27 28.93 -5.23
CA TYR A 55 20.88 30.26 -5.04
C TYR A 55 20.41 30.99 -3.76
N ALA A 56 20.94 30.60 -2.61
CA ALA A 56 21.00 31.46 -1.41
C ALA A 56 22.20 30.99 -0.57
N GLU A 57 23.30 31.73 -0.34
CA GLU A 57 23.57 33.17 -0.06
C GLU A 57 24.94 33.53 -0.72
N THR A 58 25.33 34.75 -1.12
CA THR A 58 25.56 36.00 -0.33
C THR A 58 25.89 37.19 -1.26
N GLN A 59 25.27 38.36 -0.99
CA GLN A 59 25.70 39.78 -0.99
C GLN A 59 26.49 40.50 -2.14
N GLU A 60 26.13 41.79 -2.30
CA GLU A 60 26.82 42.97 -2.93
C GLU A 60 26.61 43.31 -4.43
N GLU A 61 26.04 44.50 -4.69
CA GLU A 61 26.22 45.30 -5.93
C GLU A 61 27.67 45.82 -5.99
N PRO A 62 28.31 46.11 -7.18
CA PRO A 62 27.67 46.81 -8.31
C PRO A 62 28.13 46.43 -9.75
N ASN A 63 27.43 47.06 -10.70
CA ASN A 63 27.85 47.46 -12.06
C ASN A 63 27.71 46.52 -13.30
N GLN A 64 27.32 47.21 -14.38
CA GLN A 64 26.93 46.78 -15.72
C GLN A 64 28.02 46.00 -16.51
N VAL A 65 27.58 45.10 -17.39
CA VAL A 65 27.76 45.13 -18.88
C VAL A 65 27.63 43.72 -19.49
N LYS A 66 26.71 43.63 -20.47
CA LYS A 66 26.61 42.74 -21.64
C LYS A 66 27.10 41.28 -21.57
N GLY A 67 26.13 40.37 -21.80
CA GLY A 67 26.21 39.37 -22.87
C GLY A 67 26.88 38.04 -22.53
N ASN A 68 26.07 37.03 -22.24
CA ASN A 68 26.18 35.74 -22.94
C ASN A 68 24.98 34.84 -22.64
N LYS A 69 24.34 34.34 -23.70
CA LYS A 69 23.36 33.26 -23.62
C LYS A 69 24.03 32.04 -22.99
N ARG A 70 23.57 31.59 -21.82
CA ARG A 70 23.81 30.23 -21.33
C ARG A 70 22.49 29.47 -21.31
N VAL A 71 22.52 28.37 -22.04
CA VAL A 71 21.50 27.33 -22.10
C VAL A 71 21.27 26.78 -20.70
N CYS A 72 20.08 26.98 -20.14
CA CYS A 72 19.69 26.35 -18.88
C CYS A 72 19.31 24.89 -19.14
N LEU A 73 20.17 23.97 -18.69
CA LEU A 73 19.87 22.56 -18.55
C LEU A 73 18.81 22.38 -17.45
N GLY A 74 17.55 22.16 -17.84
CA GLY A 74 16.49 21.76 -16.92
C GLY A 74 16.75 20.36 -16.36
N LEU A 75 16.98 20.23 -15.06
CA LEU A 75 17.26 18.96 -14.41
C LEU A 75 15.96 18.17 -14.12
N PRO A 76 15.77 16.95 -14.67
CA PRO A 76 14.56 16.12 -14.49
C PRO A 76 14.34 15.53 -13.08
N SER A 77 15.28 15.70 -12.15
CA SER A 77 15.28 15.06 -10.82
C SER A 77 14.23 15.62 -9.86
N HIS A 78 13.87 16.90 -9.98
CA HIS A 78 13.05 17.61 -8.98
C HIS A 78 11.57 17.17 -8.94
N ARG A 79 10.97 16.84 -10.10
CA ARG A 79 9.57 16.33 -10.14
C ARG A 79 9.44 14.92 -9.55
N ARG A 80 10.46 14.07 -9.73
CA ARG A 80 10.47 12.67 -9.27
C ARG A 80 10.50 12.58 -7.75
N CYS A 81 11.40 13.35 -7.14
CA CYS A 81 11.49 13.48 -5.69
C CYS A 81 10.16 14.00 -5.12
N ARG A 82 9.56 15.01 -5.77
CA ARG A 82 8.26 15.56 -5.34
C ARG A 82 7.15 14.50 -5.41
N THR A 83 7.06 13.64 -6.42
CA THR A 83 6.01 12.61 -6.47
C THR A 83 6.21 11.51 -5.41
N ILE A 84 7.43 10.99 -5.25
CA ILE A 84 7.72 9.94 -4.25
C ILE A 84 7.49 10.48 -2.83
N LEU A 85 8.01 11.68 -2.55
CA LEU A 85 7.80 12.38 -1.29
C LEU A 85 6.34 12.82 -1.12
N THR A 86 5.59 13.10 -2.19
CA THR A 86 4.15 13.41 -2.13
C THR A 86 3.34 12.16 -1.81
N MET A 87 3.69 11.03 -2.40
CA MET A 87 3.02 9.75 -2.14
C MET A 87 3.37 9.17 -0.76
N MET A 88 4.56 9.49 -0.23
CA MET A 88 4.96 9.14 1.14
C MET A 88 4.50 10.15 2.20
N LEU A 89 4.58 11.46 1.95
CA LEU A 89 4.38 12.52 2.96
C LEU A 89 3.23 13.50 2.67
N ARG A 90 2.78 13.69 1.42
CA ARG A 90 1.74 14.72 1.10
C ARG A 90 0.31 14.21 1.09
N PHE A 91 -0.05 13.40 2.06
CA PHE A 91 -1.44 13.40 2.52
C PHE A 91 -1.75 14.52 3.53
N LEU A 92 -0.80 15.42 3.80
CA LEU A 92 -0.99 16.57 4.69
C LEU A 92 -1.24 17.92 4.01
N PHE A 93 -1.06 18.07 2.69
CA PHE A 93 -1.14 19.39 2.04
C PHE A 93 -1.64 19.36 0.59
N THR A 94 -2.96 19.41 0.42
CA THR A 94 -3.64 20.13 -0.69
C THR A 94 -4.99 20.63 -0.19
N ARG A 95 -5.11 21.95 -0.06
CA ARG A 95 -6.36 22.66 0.21
C ARG A 95 -7.14 22.69 -1.12
N GLY A 96 -8.32 22.10 -1.17
CA GLY A 96 -9.21 22.19 -2.33
C GLY A 96 -9.70 23.63 -2.51
N GLU A 97 -9.54 24.18 -3.71
CA GLU A 97 -10.34 25.31 -4.15
C GLU A 97 -11.62 24.74 -4.76
N GLU A 98 -12.74 24.98 -4.09
CA GLU A 98 -14.08 24.68 -4.60
C GLU A 98 -14.43 25.68 -5.70
N ALA A 99 -14.83 25.17 -6.87
CA ALA A 99 -15.48 25.96 -7.91
C ALA A 99 -16.98 25.58 -7.96
N GLU A 100 -17.85 26.52 -7.60
CA GLU A 100 -19.30 26.43 -7.83
C GLU A 100 -19.62 26.54 -9.34
N PRO A 101 -20.62 25.78 -9.84
CA PRO A 101 -21.39 26.20 -10.99
C PRO A 101 -22.82 26.58 -10.57
N LYS A 102 -23.24 27.81 -10.92
CA LYS A 102 -24.63 28.28 -10.88
C LYS A 102 -25.27 28.19 -12.27
N SER A 103 -26.39 27.49 -12.38
CA SER A 103 -27.49 27.86 -13.30
C SER A 103 -28.78 27.12 -12.92
N PRO A 104 -29.96 27.78 -12.99
CA PRO A 104 -31.23 27.21 -12.52
C PRO A 104 -31.92 26.32 -13.58
N PRO A 105 -32.81 25.40 -13.17
CA PRO A 105 -33.51 24.51 -14.10
C PRO A 105 -34.75 25.18 -14.73
N SER A 106 -34.94 24.96 -16.03
CA SER A 106 -36.18 25.23 -16.75
C SER A 106 -37.15 24.04 -16.63
N LYS A 107 -38.46 24.34 -16.62
CA LYS A 107 -39.58 23.39 -16.44
C LYS A 107 -39.71 22.40 -17.61
N PRO A 108 -40.18 21.16 -17.37
CA PRO A 108 -40.53 20.24 -18.46
C PRO A 108 -42.00 20.40 -18.90
N GLU A 109 -42.21 20.41 -20.21
CA GLU A 109 -43.49 20.13 -20.88
C GLU A 109 -43.66 18.61 -21.08
N PRO A 110 -44.88 18.04 -21.07
CA PRO A 110 -45.08 16.60 -21.17
C PRO A 110 -45.28 16.12 -22.62
N LEU A 111 -44.67 14.99 -22.98
CA LEU A 111 -44.94 14.22 -24.19
C LEU A 111 -44.96 12.72 -23.87
N PRO A 112 -45.61 11.89 -24.73
CA PRO A 112 -46.47 10.80 -24.28
C PRO A 112 -45.77 9.48 -23.99
N VAL A 113 -46.48 8.66 -23.23
CA VAL A 113 -46.21 7.27 -22.88
C VAL A 113 -46.13 6.40 -24.15
N GLU A 114 -45.02 5.69 -24.35
CA GLU A 114 -45.03 4.25 -24.66
C GLU A 114 -43.63 3.60 -24.65
N SER A 115 -43.62 2.34 -24.16
CA SER A 115 -42.66 1.25 -24.38
C SER A 115 -41.50 1.02 -23.39
N GLY A 116 -41.58 -0.14 -22.72
CA GLY A 116 -40.45 -1.07 -22.60
C GLY A 116 -39.44 -0.91 -21.46
N LYS A 117 -39.65 0.02 -20.51
CA LYS A 117 -38.73 0.25 -19.39
C LYS A 117 -39.30 -0.24 -18.06
N ASP A 118 -38.43 -0.79 -17.21
CA ASP A 118 -38.80 -1.12 -15.82
C ASP A 118 -38.94 0.13 -14.94
N ALA A 119 -39.29 -0.04 -13.66
CA ALA A 119 -39.49 1.06 -12.71
C ALA A 119 -38.23 1.94 -12.50
N PHE A 120 -37.06 1.50 -12.97
CA PHE A 120 -35.80 2.22 -12.89
C PHE A 120 -35.32 2.76 -14.24
N GLY A 121 -36.11 2.58 -15.30
CA GLY A 121 -35.80 3.13 -16.63
C GLY A 121 -34.87 2.26 -17.49
N TYR A 122 -34.55 1.04 -17.07
CA TYR A 122 -33.72 0.12 -17.86
C TYR A 122 -34.55 -0.55 -18.95
N GLN A 123 -33.95 -0.73 -20.12
CA GLN A 123 -34.53 -1.52 -21.20
C GLN A 123 -34.76 -2.94 -20.68
N ARG A 124 -35.98 -3.49 -20.85
CA ARG A 124 -36.29 -4.91 -20.64
C ARG A 124 -35.48 -5.77 -21.62
N SER A 125 -34.20 -5.95 -21.33
CA SER A 125 -33.43 -7.08 -21.87
C SER A 125 -34.03 -8.34 -21.25
N ARG A 126 -34.07 -9.45 -21.99
CA ARG A 126 -34.64 -10.75 -21.59
C ARG A 126 -34.09 -11.22 -20.24
N MET A 127 -34.62 -10.72 -19.14
CA MET A 127 -34.42 -11.27 -17.82
C MET A 127 -35.56 -12.24 -17.57
N ALA A 128 -35.22 -13.41 -17.02
CA ALA A 128 -36.19 -14.38 -16.53
C ALA A 128 -37.24 -13.67 -15.68
N VAL A 129 -38.49 -14.08 -15.86
CA VAL A 129 -39.67 -13.59 -15.14
C VAL A 129 -39.33 -13.53 -13.65
N ASP A 130 -39.27 -12.30 -13.10
CA ASP A 130 -39.15 -11.92 -11.67
C ASP A 130 -37.83 -11.33 -11.17
N GLY A 131 -36.80 -11.13 -11.99
CA GLY A 131 -35.59 -10.39 -11.55
C GLY A 131 -34.82 -11.05 -10.39
N MET A 132 -35.24 -12.25 -9.98
CA MET A 132 -34.53 -13.13 -9.07
C MET A 132 -33.48 -13.90 -9.88
N PRO A 133 -32.24 -14.01 -9.40
CA PRO A 133 -31.27 -14.87 -10.04
C PRO A 133 -31.79 -16.32 -10.01
N VAL A 134 -31.65 -17.01 -11.13
CA VAL A 134 -31.96 -18.44 -11.22
C VAL A 134 -31.10 -19.17 -10.19
N THR A 135 -31.73 -19.82 -9.21
CA THR A 135 -31.02 -20.51 -8.11
C THR A 135 -30.54 -21.91 -8.50
N SER A 136 -30.97 -22.44 -9.65
CA SER A 136 -30.41 -23.67 -10.20
C SER A 136 -29.01 -23.39 -10.73
N LEU A 137 -28.01 -24.02 -10.12
CA LEU A 137 -26.64 -24.00 -10.62
C LEU A 137 -26.63 -24.49 -12.06
N THR A 138 -25.98 -23.73 -12.95
CA THR A 138 -25.61 -24.27 -14.26
C THR A 138 -24.68 -25.47 -14.08
N GLU A 139 -24.58 -26.36 -15.07
CA GLU A 139 -23.65 -27.51 -15.00
C GLU A 139 -22.21 -27.06 -14.72
N SER A 140 -21.79 -25.91 -15.26
CA SER A 140 -20.48 -25.31 -14.98
C SER A 140 -20.30 -24.90 -13.50
N GLN A 141 -21.30 -24.22 -12.92
CA GLN A 141 -21.28 -23.81 -11.52
C GLN A 141 -21.37 -25.00 -10.57
N ALA A 142 -22.14 -26.03 -10.92
CA ALA A 142 -22.21 -27.27 -10.15
C ALA A 142 -20.87 -28.02 -10.17
N ALA A 143 -20.19 -28.07 -11.32
CA ALA A 143 -18.84 -28.63 -11.43
C ALA A 143 -17.80 -27.84 -10.61
N GLN A 144 -17.89 -26.50 -10.63
CA GLN A 144 -17.02 -25.63 -9.84
C GLN A 144 -17.25 -25.79 -8.33
N GLN A 145 -18.51 -25.91 -7.89
CA GLN A 145 -18.86 -26.21 -6.51
C GLN A 145 -18.36 -27.60 -6.06
N ALA A 146 -18.47 -28.61 -6.93
CA ALA A 146 -17.94 -29.95 -6.67
C ALA A 146 -16.41 -29.94 -6.54
N SER A 147 -15.71 -29.15 -7.38
CA SER A 147 -14.26 -28.92 -7.28
C SER A 147 -13.89 -28.24 -5.95
N HIS A 148 -14.62 -27.21 -5.55
CA HIS A 148 -14.40 -26.50 -4.28
C HIS A 148 -14.61 -27.41 -3.05
N ASN A 149 -15.68 -28.20 -3.05
CA ASN A 149 -15.92 -29.19 -1.99
C ASN A 149 -14.82 -30.25 -1.95
N THR A 150 -14.31 -30.66 -3.12
CA THR A 150 -13.19 -31.59 -3.22
C THR A 150 -11.90 -30.99 -2.65
N MET A 151 -11.66 -29.69 -2.84
CA MET A 151 -10.51 -28.97 -2.28
C MET A 151 -10.53 -28.99 -0.75
N TYR A 152 -11.67 -28.71 -0.10
CA TYR A 152 -11.80 -28.82 1.35
C TYR A 152 -11.53 -30.25 1.85
N ALA A 153 -12.05 -31.26 1.15
CA ALA A 153 -11.79 -32.65 1.47
C ALA A 153 -10.30 -33.04 1.29
N GLN A 154 -9.56 -32.36 0.41
CA GLN A 154 -8.13 -32.59 0.23
C GLN A 154 -7.30 -32.06 1.41
N PHE A 155 -7.62 -30.88 1.97
CA PHE A 155 -6.92 -30.37 3.16
C PHE A 155 -7.06 -31.31 4.37
N MET A 156 -8.18 -32.03 4.46
CA MET A 156 -8.43 -33.03 5.51
C MET A 156 -7.61 -34.31 5.36
N LYS A 157 -6.95 -34.55 4.22
CA LYS A 157 -6.13 -35.74 4.02
C LYS A 157 -4.78 -35.57 4.72
N PRO A 158 -4.34 -36.52 5.57
CA PRO A 158 -3.06 -36.42 6.31
C PRO A 158 -1.83 -36.17 5.42
N LYS A 159 -1.85 -36.69 4.18
CA LYS A 159 -0.78 -36.50 3.20
C LYS A 159 -0.66 -35.04 2.72
N PHE A 160 -1.76 -34.31 2.64
CA PHE A 160 -1.80 -32.91 2.21
C PHE A 160 -1.54 -31.95 3.39
N ALA A 161 -2.09 -32.28 4.56
CA ALA A 161 -1.85 -31.55 5.80
C ALA A 161 -0.36 -31.40 6.17
N ARG A 162 0.45 -32.39 5.79
CA ARG A 162 1.90 -32.43 6.06
C ARG A 162 2.75 -32.22 4.80
N ALA A 163 2.14 -31.88 3.67
CA ALA A 163 2.89 -31.71 2.43
C ALA A 163 3.75 -30.45 2.53
N PRO A 164 5.05 -30.53 2.20
CA PRO A 164 5.92 -29.36 2.27
C PRO A 164 5.51 -28.32 1.23
N ILE A 165 5.53 -27.05 1.62
CA ILE A 165 5.37 -25.95 0.67
C ILE A 165 6.64 -25.81 -0.18
N LYS A 166 6.47 -25.88 -1.50
CA LYS A 166 7.55 -25.76 -2.50
C LYS A 166 7.43 -24.53 -3.39
N GLU A 167 6.22 -23.99 -3.49
CA GLU A 167 5.89 -22.84 -4.34
C GLU A 167 5.25 -21.75 -3.49
N ALA A 168 5.90 -20.59 -3.39
CA ALA A 168 5.43 -19.50 -2.54
C ALA A 168 4.03 -18.97 -2.94
N GLY A 169 3.72 -18.91 -4.24
CA GLY A 169 2.41 -18.44 -4.70
C GLY A 169 1.26 -19.42 -4.52
N ARG A 170 1.53 -20.67 -4.12
CA ARG A 170 0.53 -21.74 -3.97
C ARG A 170 0.42 -22.19 -2.52
N VAL A 171 0.30 -21.24 -1.59
CA VAL A 171 0.21 -21.50 -0.14
C VAL A 171 -1.04 -20.85 0.44
N ALA A 172 -1.81 -21.62 1.21
CA ALA A 172 -2.92 -21.14 2.05
C ALA A 172 -2.51 -21.12 3.52
N TYR A 173 -3.09 -20.18 4.28
CA TYR A 173 -2.96 -20.12 5.72
C TYR A 173 -4.21 -20.59 6.43
N LEU A 174 -4.03 -21.48 7.41
CA LEU A 174 -5.07 -21.87 8.35
C LEU A 174 -4.47 -21.77 9.76
N GLY A 175 -4.79 -20.68 10.46
CA GLY A 175 -4.36 -20.48 11.85
C GLY A 175 -4.94 -21.52 12.81
N GLU A 176 -4.34 -21.64 13.98
CA GLU A 176 -4.65 -22.66 14.99
C GLU A 176 -6.09 -22.54 15.54
N SER A 177 -6.66 -21.33 15.49
CA SER A 177 -8.04 -21.06 15.90
C SER A 177 -9.10 -21.50 14.87
N SER A 178 -8.70 -21.92 13.66
CA SER A 178 -9.62 -22.39 12.63
C SER A 178 -10.18 -23.78 12.96
N ASN A 179 -11.49 -23.96 12.80
CA ASN A 179 -12.13 -25.27 12.90
C ASN A 179 -11.49 -26.29 11.94
N LEU A 180 -11.02 -25.84 10.77
CA LEU A 180 -10.33 -26.73 9.83
C LEU A 180 -8.97 -27.16 10.36
N SER A 181 -8.25 -26.31 11.09
CA SER A 181 -6.99 -26.69 11.75
C SER A 181 -7.24 -27.80 12.77
N LEU A 182 -8.29 -27.70 13.59
CA LEU A 182 -8.68 -28.76 14.55
C LEU A 182 -9.00 -30.11 13.89
N LEU A 183 -9.57 -30.07 12.68
CA LEU A 183 -9.91 -31.27 11.92
C LEU A 183 -8.70 -31.90 11.21
N VAL A 184 -7.71 -31.08 10.90
CA VAL A 184 -6.47 -31.48 10.21
C VAL A 184 -5.39 -31.92 11.22
N GLN A 185 -5.47 -31.44 12.46
CA GLN A 185 -4.61 -31.86 13.56
C GLN A 185 -4.83 -33.35 13.89
N ASP A 186 -3.77 -34.14 13.68
CA ASP A 186 -3.69 -35.53 14.14
C ASP A 186 -3.55 -35.56 15.67
N ARG A 187 -3.99 -36.66 16.32
CA ARG A 187 -3.85 -36.92 17.77
C ARG A 187 -2.39 -36.93 18.27
N HIS A 188 -1.41 -36.70 17.38
CA HIS A 188 0.03 -36.85 17.59
C HIS A 188 0.84 -35.53 17.64
N GLY A 189 0.18 -34.36 17.79
CA GLY A 189 0.77 -33.25 18.56
C GLY A 189 1.82 -32.33 17.91
N THR A 190 1.85 -32.12 16.59
CA THR A 190 2.62 -30.99 16.02
C THR A 190 1.69 -29.79 15.84
N THR A 191 1.80 -28.81 16.73
CA THR A 191 0.89 -27.66 16.88
C THR A 191 1.17 -26.48 15.94
N ASP A 192 2.18 -26.55 15.06
CA ASP A 192 2.79 -25.35 14.46
C ASP A 192 2.71 -25.29 12.91
N VAL A 193 1.96 -26.19 12.27
CA VAL A 193 1.80 -26.17 10.80
C VAL A 193 0.60 -25.31 10.43
N VAL A 194 0.88 -24.10 9.97
CA VAL A 194 -0.14 -23.11 9.56
C VAL A 194 -0.16 -22.84 8.06
N HIS A 195 0.87 -23.28 7.32
CA HIS A 195 0.94 -23.17 5.86
C HIS A 195 0.58 -24.49 5.20
N TYR A 196 -0.37 -24.43 4.27
CA TYR A 196 -0.87 -25.58 3.54
C TYR A 196 -0.66 -25.36 2.03
N PRO A 197 -0.09 -26.32 1.30
CA PRO A 197 0.03 -26.20 -0.14
C PRO A 197 -1.35 -26.24 -0.77
N LEU A 198 -1.57 -25.38 -1.77
CA LEU A 198 -2.75 -25.49 -2.60
C LEU A 198 -2.63 -26.71 -3.51
N PRO A 199 -3.74 -27.45 -3.72
CA PRO A 199 -3.75 -28.51 -4.71
C PRO A 199 -3.27 -27.97 -6.07
N PRO A 200 -2.44 -28.74 -6.80
CA PRO A 200 -2.20 -28.41 -8.19
C PRO A 200 -3.55 -28.42 -8.92
N ASN A 201 -3.81 -27.41 -9.76
CA ASN A 201 -4.94 -27.46 -10.68
C ASN A 201 -4.83 -28.80 -11.43
N MET A 202 -5.89 -29.62 -11.44
CA MET A 202 -5.89 -30.95 -12.09
C MET A 202 -5.61 -30.91 -13.61
N GLY A 203 -5.31 -29.73 -14.17
CA GLY A 203 -4.97 -29.49 -15.59
C GLY A 203 -3.53 -29.09 -15.89
N GLY A 204 -2.57 -29.19 -14.95
CA GLY A 204 -1.13 -29.11 -15.25
C GLY A 204 -0.61 -27.82 -15.90
N THR A 205 -1.43 -26.77 -15.98
CA THR A 205 -1.11 -25.50 -16.62
C THR A 205 -1.46 -24.39 -15.64
N PRO A 206 -0.64 -23.33 -15.49
CA PRO A 206 -1.08 -22.12 -14.80
C PRO A 206 -2.36 -21.65 -15.49
N ALA A 207 -3.44 -21.45 -14.74
CA ALA A 207 -4.70 -20.92 -15.27
C ALA A 207 -4.42 -19.56 -15.90
N ARG A 208 -4.14 -19.53 -17.21
CA ARG A 208 -3.80 -18.28 -17.92
C ARG A 208 -4.81 -17.92 -18.98
N LEU A 209 -5.73 -18.83 -19.34
CA LEU A 209 -6.77 -18.57 -20.34
C LEU A 209 -7.91 -19.58 -20.37
N THR A 210 -7.72 -20.83 -19.90
CA THR A 210 -8.68 -21.93 -20.12
C THR A 210 -9.87 -21.93 -19.16
N ASP A 211 -9.82 -21.15 -18.09
CA ASP A 211 -10.82 -21.19 -17.02
C ASP A 211 -11.73 -19.95 -16.99
N LEU A 212 -11.39 -18.91 -17.78
CA LEU A 212 -12.24 -17.72 -17.91
C LEU A 212 -13.32 -17.98 -18.95
N ASP A 213 -14.55 -17.57 -18.63
CA ASP A 213 -15.63 -17.69 -19.59
C ASP A 213 -15.45 -16.72 -20.77
N SER A 214 -16.15 -16.97 -21.87
CA SER A 214 -16.04 -16.11 -23.06
C SER A 214 -16.46 -14.66 -22.78
N LEU A 215 -17.38 -14.45 -21.83
CA LEU A 215 -17.88 -13.12 -21.49
C LEU A 215 -16.83 -12.31 -20.73
N GLU A 216 -16.14 -12.93 -19.77
CA GLU A 216 -15.03 -12.33 -19.02
C GLU A 216 -13.89 -11.94 -19.95
N LEU A 217 -13.54 -12.81 -20.91
CA LEU A 217 -12.55 -12.51 -21.94
C LEU A 217 -12.97 -11.29 -22.78
N ASP A 218 -14.23 -11.22 -23.21
CA ASP A 218 -14.75 -10.08 -23.97
C ASP A 218 -14.72 -8.79 -23.15
N ILE A 219 -15.08 -8.84 -21.86
CA ILE A 219 -14.99 -7.70 -20.94
C ILE A 219 -13.54 -7.23 -20.82
N LEU A 220 -12.57 -8.14 -20.67
CA LEU A 220 -11.15 -7.80 -20.58
C LEU A 220 -10.62 -7.15 -21.87
N HIS A 221 -11.04 -7.64 -23.04
CA HIS A 221 -10.72 -7.01 -24.33
C HIS A 221 -11.31 -5.60 -24.43
N GLN A 222 -12.58 -5.41 -24.06
CA GLN A 222 -13.24 -4.09 -24.08
C GLN A 222 -12.60 -3.10 -23.09
N ARG A 223 -12.12 -3.58 -21.93
CA ARG A 223 -11.35 -2.79 -20.96
C ARG A 223 -9.93 -2.50 -21.44
N GLY A 224 -9.48 -3.12 -22.52
CA GLY A 224 -8.12 -3.02 -23.05
C GLY A 224 -7.07 -3.63 -22.12
N ALA A 225 -7.44 -4.60 -21.28
CA ALA A 225 -6.58 -5.19 -20.26
C ALA A 225 -5.30 -5.82 -20.84
N PHE A 226 -5.40 -6.38 -22.05
CA PHE A 226 -4.30 -7.00 -22.80
C PHE A 226 -3.42 -6.02 -23.57
N LEU A 227 -3.78 -4.73 -23.60
CA LEU A 227 -3.03 -3.73 -24.35
C LEU A 227 -1.83 -3.25 -23.55
N LEU A 228 -0.66 -3.29 -24.19
CA LEU A 228 0.59 -2.71 -23.69
C LEU A 228 1.00 -1.50 -24.56
N PRO A 229 1.65 -0.48 -23.99
CA PRO A 229 2.28 0.58 -24.77
C PRO A 229 3.36 0.04 -25.73
N PRO A 230 3.86 0.86 -26.67
CA PRO A 230 5.05 0.52 -27.45
C PRO A 230 6.22 0.10 -26.54
N LYS A 231 6.99 -0.90 -26.97
CA LYS A 231 8.09 -1.49 -26.19
C LYS A 231 9.06 -0.44 -25.59
N PRO A 232 9.48 0.62 -26.32
CA PRO A 232 10.36 1.64 -25.74
C PRO A 232 9.76 2.35 -24.53
N LEU A 233 8.46 2.67 -24.59
CA LEU A 233 7.76 3.31 -23.48
C LEU A 233 7.58 2.34 -22.30
N CYS A 234 7.32 1.05 -22.57
CA CYS A 234 7.31 0.03 -21.52
C CYS A 234 8.68 -0.07 -20.82
N ASP A 235 9.77 -0.03 -21.57
CA ASP A 235 11.13 -0.12 -21.05
C ASP A 235 11.46 1.05 -20.12
N GLU A 236 11.10 2.27 -20.52
CA GLU A 236 11.25 3.46 -19.68
C GLU A 236 10.43 3.37 -18.38
N LEU A 237 9.19 2.86 -18.45
CA LEU A 237 8.30 2.72 -17.30
C LEU A 237 8.81 1.65 -16.32
N VAL A 238 9.25 0.50 -16.83
CA VAL A 238 9.84 -0.59 -16.03
C VAL A 238 11.14 -0.14 -15.35
N GLU A 239 12.01 0.56 -16.07
CA GLU A 239 13.24 1.10 -15.48
C GLU A 239 12.93 2.18 -14.43
N ALA A 240 11.93 3.04 -14.68
CA ALA A 240 11.50 4.03 -13.71
C ALA A 240 10.95 3.39 -12.42
N TYR A 241 10.22 2.27 -12.54
CA TYR A 241 9.78 1.48 -11.39
C TYR A 241 10.96 0.96 -10.57
N PHE A 242 11.92 0.25 -11.18
CA PHE A 242 13.05 -0.31 -10.43
C PHE A 242 13.96 0.75 -9.84
N LYS A 243 14.05 1.92 -10.48
CA LYS A 243 14.87 3.03 -9.99
C LYS A 243 14.27 3.79 -8.82
N TRP A 244 12.96 4.03 -8.84
CA TRP A 244 12.32 5.00 -7.94
C TRP A 244 11.26 4.39 -7.01
N VAL A 245 10.68 3.27 -7.38
CA VAL A 245 9.61 2.61 -6.63
C VAL A 245 10.15 1.42 -5.86
N ALA A 246 10.88 0.51 -6.51
CA ALA A 246 11.40 -0.70 -5.88
C ALA A 246 12.24 -0.46 -4.61
N PRO A 247 13.04 0.62 -4.45
CA PRO A 247 13.77 0.88 -3.20
C PRO A 247 12.86 1.11 -1.98
N VAL A 248 11.64 1.58 -2.22
CA VAL A 248 10.61 1.81 -1.19
C VAL A 248 9.72 0.58 -1.02
N VAL A 249 9.54 -0.20 -2.07
CA VAL A 249 8.71 -1.41 -2.09
C VAL A 249 9.46 -2.54 -2.79
N PRO A 250 10.43 -3.17 -2.12
CA PRO A 250 11.31 -4.17 -2.70
C PRO A 250 10.63 -5.55 -2.84
N ILE A 251 9.45 -5.56 -3.45
CA ILE A 251 8.54 -6.69 -3.52
C ILE A 251 8.70 -7.52 -4.79
N VAL A 252 9.54 -7.12 -5.74
CA VAL A 252 9.80 -7.82 -7.02
C VAL A 252 11.28 -8.16 -7.11
N ASN A 253 11.60 -9.40 -7.48
CA ASN A 253 12.97 -9.77 -7.86
C ASN A 253 13.28 -9.19 -9.24
N ARG A 254 14.19 -8.20 -9.31
CA ARG A 254 14.50 -7.47 -10.55
C ARG A 254 15.13 -8.40 -11.59
N SER A 255 16.09 -9.22 -11.19
CA SER A 255 16.78 -10.13 -12.10
C SER A 255 15.83 -11.15 -12.73
N ARG A 256 14.96 -11.77 -11.91
CA ARG A 256 13.91 -12.70 -12.37
C ARG A 256 12.94 -12.01 -13.32
N PHE A 257 12.42 -10.85 -12.92
CA PHE A 257 11.45 -10.11 -13.70
C PHE A 257 12.02 -9.68 -15.05
N MET A 258 13.25 -9.15 -15.09
CA MET A 258 13.85 -8.66 -16.33
C MET A 258 14.20 -9.81 -17.30
N ARG A 259 14.56 -10.99 -16.79
CA ARG A 259 14.70 -12.20 -17.63
C ARG A 259 13.38 -12.56 -18.31
N GLN A 260 12.29 -12.64 -17.53
CA GLN A 260 10.95 -12.93 -18.07
C GLN A 260 10.49 -11.84 -19.03
N TYR A 261 10.70 -10.57 -18.70
CA TYR A 261 10.28 -9.43 -19.51
C TYR A 261 10.95 -9.37 -20.88
N ARG A 262 12.15 -9.93 -21.01
CA ARG A 262 12.87 -10.07 -22.28
C ARG A 262 12.56 -11.37 -23.02
N ASP A 263 11.93 -12.34 -22.37
CA ASP A 263 11.59 -13.65 -22.94
C ASP A 263 10.12 -13.69 -23.41
N PRO A 264 9.86 -13.64 -24.73
CA PRO A 264 8.50 -13.71 -25.26
C PRO A 264 7.81 -15.05 -24.97
N LYS A 265 8.56 -16.12 -24.69
CA LYS A 265 8.02 -17.46 -24.42
C LYS A 265 7.63 -17.64 -22.96
N ASN A 266 8.22 -16.86 -22.06
CA ASN A 266 7.94 -16.90 -20.63
C ASN A 266 7.83 -15.47 -20.04
N PRO A 267 6.85 -14.68 -20.51
CA PRO A 267 6.68 -13.31 -20.06
C PRO A 267 6.24 -13.27 -18.59
N PRO A 268 6.47 -12.14 -17.89
CA PRO A 268 5.94 -11.94 -16.55
C PRO A 268 4.42 -11.92 -16.57
N SER A 269 3.81 -12.08 -15.39
CA SER A 269 2.36 -11.90 -15.25
C SER A 269 1.91 -10.55 -15.82
N LEU A 270 0.87 -10.59 -16.66
CA LEU A 270 0.31 -9.37 -17.23
C LEU A 270 -0.30 -8.46 -16.15
N LEU A 271 -0.90 -9.04 -15.11
CA LEU A 271 -1.41 -8.29 -13.96
C LEU A 271 -0.28 -7.50 -13.30
N LEU A 272 0.83 -8.18 -13.00
CA LEU A 272 2.00 -7.55 -12.39
C LEU A 272 2.63 -6.51 -13.31
N LEU A 273 2.74 -6.80 -14.62
CA LEU A 273 3.29 -5.86 -15.58
C LEU A 273 2.45 -4.58 -15.65
N GLN A 274 1.12 -4.67 -15.78
CA GLN A 274 0.25 -3.49 -15.77
C GLN A 274 0.39 -2.68 -14.47
N ALA A 275 0.54 -3.35 -13.32
CA ALA A 275 0.76 -2.70 -12.03
C ALA A 275 2.14 -2.01 -11.92
N ILE A 276 3.19 -2.60 -12.50
CA ILE A 276 4.52 -1.99 -12.64
C ILE A 276 4.45 -0.77 -13.57
N LEU A 277 3.74 -0.86 -14.70
CA LEU A 277 3.55 0.28 -15.61
C LEU A 277 2.78 1.42 -14.94
N LEU A 278 1.76 1.11 -14.14
CA LEU A 278 1.06 2.09 -13.29
C LEU A 278 2.06 2.80 -12.36
N ALA A 279 2.79 2.06 -11.54
CA ALA A 279 3.71 2.64 -10.58
C ALA A 279 4.82 3.44 -11.28
N GLY A 280 5.40 2.89 -12.35
CA GLY A 280 6.38 3.54 -13.20
C GLY A 280 5.88 4.85 -13.83
N SER A 281 4.61 4.91 -14.24
CA SER A 281 4.02 6.11 -14.88
C SER A 281 3.96 7.32 -13.96
N ARG A 282 3.91 7.10 -12.64
CA ARG A 282 3.89 8.18 -11.64
C ARG A 282 5.27 8.81 -11.42
N VAL A 283 6.33 8.06 -11.70
CA VAL A 283 7.73 8.48 -11.46
C VAL A 283 8.54 8.70 -12.74
N CYS A 284 8.00 8.27 -13.89
CA CYS A 284 8.56 8.53 -15.20
C CYS A 284 8.34 9.99 -15.61
N THR A 285 9.29 10.55 -16.35
CA THR A 285 9.25 11.95 -16.83
C THR A 285 9.04 12.04 -18.34
N ASN A 286 8.62 10.94 -18.98
CA ASN A 286 8.35 10.94 -20.42
C ASN A 286 7.14 11.83 -20.73
N PRO A 287 7.29 12.86 -21.59
CA PRO A 287 6.18 13.75 -21.95
C PRO A 287 4.98 13.05 -22.60
N GLN A 288 5.18 11.89 -23.24
CA GLN A 288 4.09 11.10 -23.84
C GLN A 288 3.10 10.56 -22.81
N LEU A 289 3.47 10.51 -21.54
CA LEU A 289 2.60 10.09 -20.43
C LEU A 289 1.79 11.24 -19.85
N MET A 290 2.06 12.47 -20.27
CA MET A 290 1.52 13.68 -19.66
C MET A 290 0.37 14.25 -20.48
N ASP A 291 -0.67 14.75 -19.79
CA ASP A 291 -1.71 15.57 -20.41
C ASP A 291 -1.24 17.00 -20.67
N ALA A 292 -2.16 17.85 -21.16
CA ALA A 292 -1.89 19.26 -21.44
C ALA A 292 -1.39 20.05 -20.21
N ASN A 293 -1.65 19.57 -18.99
CA ASN A 293 -1.23 20.19 -17.74
C ASN A 293 0.07 19.59 -17.19
N GLY A 294 0.70 18.66 -17.92
CA GLY A 294 1.90 17.97 -17.49
C GLY A 294 1.65 16.86 -16.46
N SER A 295 0.39 16.41 -16.29
CA SER A 295 0.01 15.39 -15.31
C SER A 295 0.04 13.99 -15.93
N THR A 296 0.61 13.03 -15.20
CA THR A 296 0.61 11.61 -15.59
C THR A 296 -0.64 10.85 -15.15
N THR A 297 -1.62 11.54 -14.53
CA THR A 297 -2.85 10.93 -14.01
C THR A 297 -3.64 10.14 -15.06
N PRO A 298 -3.83 10.63 -16.30
CA PRO A 298 -4.55 9.86 -17.32
C PRO A 298 -3.85 8.54 -17.69
N ALA A 299 -2.52 8.56 -17.86
CA ALA A 299 -1.75 7.35 -18.14
C ALA A 299 -1.84 6.37 -16.95
N ALA A 300 -1.65 6.86 -15.72
CA ALA A 300 -1.80 6.06 -14.51
C ALA A 300 -3.21 5.45 -14.41
N MET A 301 -4.26 6.22 -14.68
CA MET A 301 -5.65 5.73 -14.69
C MET A 301 -5.85 4.60 -15.69
N THR A 302 -5.26 4.69 -16.89
CA THR A 302 -5.33 3.61 -17.89
C THR A 302 -4.69 2.32 -17.36
N PHE A 303 -3.46 2.38 -16.86
CA PHE A 303 -2.78 1.20 -16.32
C PHE A 303 -3.51 0.62 -15.10
N TYR A 304 -4.01 1.48 -14.21
CA TYR A 304 -4.83 1.10 -13.07
C TYR A 304 -6.10 0.34 -13.49
N LYS A 305 -6.87 0.87 -14.44
CA LYS A 305 -8.10 0.23 -14.94
C LYS A 305 -7.82 -1.13 -15.57
N ARG A 306 -6.71 -1.26 -16.31
CA ARG A 306 -6.28 -2.53 -16.92
C ARG A 306 -5.87 -3.56 -15.88
N ALA A 307 -4.99 -3.20 -14.95
CA ALA A 307 -4.57 -4.07 -13.85
C ALA A 307 -5.75 -4.48 -12.97
N LYS A 308 -6.63 -3.54 -12.61
CA LYS A 308 -7.83 -3.84 -11.82
C LYS A 308 -8.78 -4.79 -12.54
N ALA A 309 -8.98 -4.63 -13.86
CA ALA A 309 -9.81 -5.54 -14.63
C ALA A 309 -9.26 -6.98 -14.61
N LEU A 310 -7.94 -7.16 -14.74
CA LEU A 310 -7.29 -8.47 -14.63
C LEU A 310 -7.45 -9.08 -13.22
N TYR A 311 -7.32 -8.26 -12.18
CA TYR A 311 -7.53 -8.71 -10.79
C TYR A 311 -8.98 -9.11 -10.53
N ASP A 312 -9.95 -8.27 -10.93
CA ASP A 312 -11.39 -8.50 -10.75
C ASP A 312 -11.86 -9.75 -11.51
N ALA A 313 -11.21 -10.10 -12.62
CA ALA A 313 -11.49 -11.29 -13.42
C ALA A 313 -10.71 -12.53 -12.96
N ASN A 314 -10.04 -12.50 -11.80
CA ASN A 314 -9.22 -13.62 -11.30
C ASN A 314 -8.18 -14.15 -12.33
N TYR A 315 -7.62 -13.25 -13.16
CA TYR A 315 -6.70 -13.62 -14.24
C TYR A 315 -5.36 -14.18 -13.75
N GLU A 316 -4.97 -13.87 -12.51
CA GLU A 316 -3.74 -14.36 -11.88
C GLU A 316 -4.08 -15.27 -10.70
N ASP A 317 -3.31 -16.35 -10.59
CA ASP A 317 -3.46 -17.41 -9.59
C ASP A 317 -2.34 -17.37 -8.54
N ASP A 318 -1.16 -16.88 -8.93
CA ASP A 318 0.02 -16.85 -8.08
C ASP A 318 -0.15 -15.78 -6.99
N ARG A 319 -0.33 -16.22 -5.74
CA ARG A 319 -0.66 -15.33 -4.61
C ARG A 319 0.43 -14.30 -4.32
N VAL A 320 1.70 -14.63 -4.59
CA VAL A 320 2.81 -13.68 -4.47
C VAL A 320 2.63 -12.56 -5.49
N THR A 321 2.37 -12.91 -6.74
CA THR A 321 2.13 -11.99 -7.85
C THR A 321 0.89 -11.12 -7.62
N ILE A 322 -0.20 -11.71 -7.11
CA ILE A 322 -1.41 -10.97 -6.73
C ILE A 322 -1.08 -9.92 -5.66
N VAL A 323 -0.42 -10.31 -4.56
CA VAL A 323 -0.04 -9.37 -3.49
C VAL A 323 0.88 -8.25 -4.01
N GLN A 324 1.86 -8.59 -4.84
CA GLN A 324 2.73 -7.61 -5.50
C GLN A 324 1.91 -6.59 -6.31
N ALA A 325 1.01 -7.07 -7.17
CA ALA A 325 0.16 -6.21 -7.99
C ALA A 325 -0.75 -5.32 -7.14
N LEU A 326 -1.37 -5.87 -6.08
CA LEU A 326 -2.22 -5.13 -5.16
C LEU A 326 -1.46 -4.01 -4.43
N VAL A 327 -0.24 -4.27 -3.97
CA VAL A 327 0.62 -3.21 -3.39
C VAL A 327 0.86 -2.11 -4.42
N LEU A 328 1.15 -2.46 -5.68
CA LEU A 328 1.43 -1.51 -6.76
C LEU A 328 0.18 -0.77 -7.28
N LEU A 329 -1.02 -1.34 -7.17
CA LEU A 329 -2.28 -0.64 -7.44
C LEU A 329 -2.47 0.57 -6.53
N GLY A 330 -1.87 0.54 -5.33
CA GLY A 330 -1.80 1.69 -4.41
C GLY A 330 -1.04 2.91 -4.95
N TRP A 331 -0.44 2.84 -6.15
CA TRP A 331 0.13 4.02 -6.83
C TRP A 331 -0.90 4.87 -7.55
N TYR A 332 -2.13 4.37 -7.70
CA TYR A 332 -3.24 5.15 -8.22
C TYR A 332 -4.00 5.86 -7.09
N TRP A 333 -4.34 7.12 -7.33
CA TRP A 333 -5.31 7.91 -6.56
C TRP A 333 -5.63 9.19 -7.34
N GLU A 334 -6.87 9.67 -7.26
CA GLU A 334 -7.31 10.90 -7.93
C GLU A 334 -7.32 12.10 -7.00
N GLY A 335 -7.58 11.87 -5.71
CA GLY A 335 -7.64 12.91 -4.69
C GLY A 335 -7.73 12.32 -3.28
N PRO A 336 -7.56 13.17 -2.25
CA PRO A 336 -7.59 12.72 -0.85
C PRO A 336 -8.95 12.18 -0.39
N GLU A 337 -10.02 12.49 -1.11
CA GLU A 337 -11.39 12.05 -0.87
C GLU A 337 -11.68 10.61 -1.36
N ASP A 338 -10.90 10.06 -2.30
CA ASP A 338 -11.13 8.71 -2.80
C ASP A 338 -10.64 7.68 -1.78
N VAL A 339 -11.56 7.16 -0.97
CA VAL A 339 -11.28 6.13 0.04
C VAL A 339 -11.30 4.70 -0.50
N THR A 340 -11.72 4.50 -1.76
CA THR A 340 -11.99 3.17 -2.33
C THR A 340 -10.92 2.68 -3.30
N LYS A 341 -9.98 3.56 -3.67
CA LYS A 341 -8.93 3.23 -4.66
C LYS A 341 -7.56 3.80 -4.30
N ASN A 342 -7.44 4.45 -3.14
CA ASN A 342 -6.17 5.02 -2.70
C ASN A 342 -5.21 3.98 -2.12
N VAL A 343 -4.03 4.47 -1.73
CA VAL A 343 -2.96 3.66 -1.13
C VAL A 343 -3.40 2.91 0.14
N PHE A 344 -4.28 3.47 0.96
CA PHE A 344 -4.79 2.81 2.17
C PHE A 344 -5.65 1.60 1.82
N TYR A 345 -6.59 1.78 0.90
CA TYR A 345 -7.48 0.72 0.43
C TYR A 345 -6.67 -0.45 -0.14
N TRP A 346 -5.78 -0.17 -1.10
CA TRP A 346 -5.01 -1.24 -1.75
C TRP A 346 -3.99 -1.90 -0.82
N THR A 347 -3.41 -1.15 0.13
CA THR A 347 -2.60 -1.75 1.19
C THR A 347 -3.42 -2.71 2.04
N ARG A 348 -4.65 -2.33 2.43
CA ARG A 348 -5.56 -3.21 3.20
C ARG A 348 -5.92 -4.48 2.43
N VAL A 349 -6.28 -4.36 1.14
CA VAL A 349 -6.60 -5.51 0.28
C VAL A 349 -5.37 -6.42 0.16
N ALA A 350 -4.18 -5.86 -0.09
CA ALA A 350 -2.94 -6.62 -0.16
C ALA A 350 -2.62 -7.35 1.16
N THR A 351 -2.80 -6.69 2.31
CA THR A 351 -2.63 -7.32 3.63
C THR A 351 -3.58 -8.48 3.85
N VAL A 352 -4.86 -8.35 3.46
CA VAL A 352 -5.85 -9.44 3.58
C VAL A 352 -5.43 -10.67 2.76
N VAL A 353 -5.03 -10.46 1.50
CA VAL A 353 -4.57 -11.56 0.63
C VAL A 353 -3.27 -12.18 1.14
N ALA A 354 -2.34 -11.36 1.61
CA ALA A 354 -1.06 -11.81 2.18
C ALA A 354 -1.27 -12.62 3.47
N GLN A 355 -2.15 -12.18 4.37
CA GLN A 355 -2.49 -12.92 5.59
C GLN A 355 -3.20 -14.24 5.27
N GLY A 356 -4.15 -14.24 4.32
CA GLY A 356 -4.79 -15.48 3.84
C GLY A 356 -3.83 -16.46 3.16
N SER A 357 -2.69 -15.97 2.68
CA SER A 357 -1.59 -16.77 2.13
C SER A 357 -0.51 -17.13 3.16
N GLY A 358 -0.62 -16.61 4.39
CA GLY A 358 0.31 -16.91 5.48
C GLY A 358 1.59 -16.08 5.45
N MET A 359 1.64 -14.98 4.71
CA MET A 359 2.86 -14.17 4.57
C MET A 359 3.33 -13.50 5.86
N HIS A 360 2.42 -13.39 6.83
CA HIS A 360 2.68 -12.93 8.19
C HIS A 360 3.35 -13.97 9.08
N ARG A 361 3.47 -15.21 8.59
CA ARG A 361 4.09 -16.34 9.29
C ARG A 361 5.43 -16.71 8.66
N SER A 362 6.39 -17.11 9.48
CA SER A 362 7.73 -17.50 9.07
C SER A 362 7.71 -18.74 8.20
N VAL A 363 8.51 -18.72 7.14
CA VAL A 363 8.70 -19.85 6.22
C VAL A 363 10.14 -20.38 6.28
N GLU A 364 10.91 -20.02 7.30
CA GLU A 364 12.33 -20.37 7.39
C GLU A 364 12.56 -21.89 7.44
N SER A 365 11.70 -22.62 8.15
CA SER A 365 11.73 -24.09 8.24
C SER A 365 11.11 -24.82 7.04
N SER A 366 10.57 -24.08 6.07
CA SER A 366 9.91 -24.68 4.90
C SER A 366 10.88 -25.15 3.80
N GLN A 367 10.36 -25.84 2.79
CA GLN A 367 11.10 -26.27 1.59
C GLN A 367 11.07 -25.23 0.45
N LEU A 368 10.63 -23.99 0.70
CA LEU A 368 10.75 -22.91 -0.27
C LEU A 368 12.22 -22.66 -0.62
N THR A 369 12.45 -22.20 -1.86
CA THR A 369 13.79 -21.80 -2.29
C THR A 369 14.27 -20.58 -1.48
N LYS A 370 15.59 -20.42 -1.28
CA LYS A 370 16.12 -19.25 -0.56
C LYS A 370 15.64 -17.91 -1.17
N PRO A 371 15.61 -17.72 -2.50
CA PRO A 371 15.11 -16.48 -3.10
C PRO A 371 13.63 -16.23 -2.81
N ASP A 372 12.81 -17.28 -2.77
CA ASP A 372 11.39 -17.16 -2.44
C ASP A 372 11.17 -16.79 -0.97
N LYS A 373 11.93 -17.38 -0.03
CA LYS A 373 11.89 -17.00 1.41
C LYS A 373 12.27 -15.54 1.63
N ARG A 374 13.31 -15.08 0.95
CA ARG A 374 13.76 -13.67 0.98
C ARG A 374 12.67 -12.74 0.44
N LEU A 375 12.10 -13.07 -0.73
CA LEU A 375 11.02 -12.29 -1.33
C LEU A 375 9.77 -12.23 -0.45
N TRP A 376 9.38 -13.36 0.15
CA TRP A 376 8.27 -13.48 1.11
C TRP A 376 8.42 -12.49 2.27
N LYS A 377 9.62 -12.46 2.86
CA LYS A 377 9.97 -11.57 3.95
C LYS A 377 9.93 -10.10 3.51
N ARG A 378 10.50 -9.76 2.34
CA ARG A 378 10.46 -8.38 1.79
C ARG A 378 9.03 -7.91 1.53
N ILE A 379 8.14 -8.78 1.06
CA ILE A 379 6.71 -8.48 0.85
C ILE A 379 6.02 -8.17 2.18
N TRP A 380 6.19 -9.04 3.20
CA TRP A 380 5.56 -8.83 4.50
C TRP A 380 5.98 -7.50 5.15
N TRP A 381 7.29 -7.22 5.18
CA TRP A 381 7.80 -5.97 5.74
C TRP A 381 7.47 -4.73 4.90
N THR A 382 7.20 -4.89 3.60
CA THR A 382 6.63 -3.82 2.77
C THR A 382 5.18 -3.51 3.18
N LEU A 383 4.36 -4.52 3.44
CA LEU A 383 3.00 -4.33 3.92
C LEU A 383 2.99 -3.69 5.32
N PHE A 384 3.90 -4.13 6.19
CA PHE A 384 4.12 -3.53 7.51
C PHE A 384 4.42 -2.03 7.42
N THR A 385 5.44 -1.63 6.66
CA THR A 385 5.81 -0.22 6.55
C THR A 385 4.70 0.63 5.93
N ARG A 386 3.99 0.10 4.93
CA ARG A 386 2.81 0.77 4.34
C ARG A 386 1.67 0.95 5.33
N ASP A 387 1.36 -0.07 6.13
CA ASP A 387 0.29 0.02 7.13
C ASP A 387 0.54 1.16 8.13
N ARG A 388 1.78 1.31 8.62
CA ARG A 388 2.12 2.38 9.57
C ARG A 388 2.23 3.75 8.91
N SER A 389 2.97 3.86 7.81
CA SER A 389 3.19 5.15 7.12
C SER A 389 1.88 5.77 6.64
N VAL A 390 0.97 4.96 6.06
CA VAL A 390 -0.33 5.43 5.61
C VAL A 390 -1.25 5.74 6.80
N ALA A 391 -1.19 4.97 7.88
CA ALA A 391 -1.92 5.27 9.12
C ALA A 391 -1.54 6.64 9.69
N VAL A 392 -0.24 6.95 9.77
CA VAL A 392 0.26 8.28 10.19
C VAL A 392 -0.22 9.36 9.23
N ALA A 393 -0.04 9.16 7.92
CA ALA A 393 -0.34 10.17 6.91
C ALA A 393 -1.83 10.53 6.83
N LEU A 394 -2.72 9.56 7.06
CA LEU A 394 -4.18 9.72 6.93
C LEU A 394 -4.94 9.79 8.26
N GLY A 395 -4.25 9.63 9.39
CA GLY A 395 -4.89 9.46 10.70
C GLY A 395 -5.80 8.22 10.76
N ARG A 396 -5.44 7.15 10.04
CA ARG A 396 -6.20 5.89 10.01
C ARG A 396 -5.65 4.89 11.03
N PRO A 397 -6.47 3.95 11.53
CA PRO A 397 -5.95 2.86 12.35
C PRO A 397 -4.95 1.99 11.56
N ILE A 398 -3.91 1.52 12.24
CA ILE A 398 -3.09 0.39 11.79
C ILE A 398 -3.92 -0.89 11.82
N GLY A 399 -3.55 -1.88 11.03
CA GLY A 399 -4.29 -3.14 10.98
C GLY A 399 -3.42 -4.38 10.89
N ILE A 400 -2.09 -4.23 10.82
CA ILE A 400 -1.17 -5.33 11.11
C ILE A 400 -0.84 -5.29 12.60
N ASN A 401 -1.35 -6.29 13.33
CA ASN A 401 -0.94 -6.60 14.69
C ASN A 401 0.36 -7.42 14.64
N THR A 402 1.37 -7.00 15.40
CA THR A 402 2.67 -7.68 15.44
C THR A 402 2.61 -8.99 16.20
N ASP A 403 1.68 -9.13 17.15
CA ASP A 403 1.57 -10.34 17.98
C ASP A 403 1.10 -11.56 17.17
N ASP A 404 0.50 -11.33 16.00
CA ASP A 404 0.07 -12.38 15.08
C ASP A 404 1.19 -12.83 14.12
N SER A 405 2.34 -12.14 14.12
CA SER A 405 3.44 -12.35 13.16
C SER A 405 4.72 -12.84 13.83
N ASP A 406 5.37 -13.82 13.21
CA ASP A 406 6.67 -14.37 13.64
C ASP A 406 7.74 -14.29 12.52
N VAL A 407 7.50 -13.46 11.50
CA VAL A 407 8.48 -13.21 10.44
C VAL A 407 9.63 -12.40 11.00
N GLY A 408 10.84 -12.97 10.97
CA GLY A 408 12.03 -12.30 11.48
C GLY A 408 12.32 -10.95 10.80
N MET A 409 13.09 -10.09 11.48
CA MET A 409 13.50 -8.79 10.95
C MET A 409 14.38 -8.93 9.71
N LEU A 410 14.25 -7.99 8.76
CA LEU A 410 15.06 -7.98 7.53
C LEU A 410 16.55 -7.77 7.80
N THR A 411 17.36 -8.35 6.93
CA THR A 411 18.82 -8.25 6.86
C THR A 411 19.25 -7.95 5.43
N GLU A 412 20.51 -7.61 5.21
CA GLU A 412 21.05 -7.37 3.86
C GLU A 412 20.94 -8.61 2.96
N ASP A 413 21.11 -9.81 3.55
CA ASP A 413 20.98 -11.08 2.84
C ASP A 413 19.60 -11.25 2.21
N ASP A 414 18.56 -10.66 2.80
CA ASP A 414 17.20 -10.71 2.28
C ASP A 414 17.02 -9.97 0.97
N PHE A 415 18.02 -9.23 0.49
CA PHE A 415 17.99 -8.50 -0.78
C PHE A 415 18.79 -9.18 -1.88
N ILE A 416 19.54 -10.24 -1.59
CA ILE A 416 20.26 -11.00 -2.62
C ILE A 416 19.25 -11.72 -3.51
N GLU A 417 19.30 -11.43 -4.82
CA GLU A 417 18.30 -11.83 -5.82
C GLU A 417 18.72 -12.98 -6.73
N ASP A 418 19.81 -13.68 -6.40
CA ASP A 418 20.27 -14.86 -7.13
C ASP A 418 19.16 -15.91 -7.22
N GLU A 419 19.08 -16.64 -8.33
CA GLU A 419 18.25 -17.84 -8.44
C GLU A 419 19.11 -19.10 -8.29
N ILE A 420 18.46 -20.27 -8.24
CA ILE A 420 19.17 -21.56 -8.18
C ILE A 420 20.08 -21.66 -9.40
N ASP A 421 21.39 -21.75 -9.16
CA ASP A 421 22.45 -21.85 -10.16
C ASP A 421 22.55 -20.65 -11.14
N ILE A 422 21.91 -19.51 -10.83
CA ILE A 422 21.91 -18.33 -11.71
C ILE A 422 22.13 -17.06 -10.88
N ALA A 423 23.29 -16.42 -11.05
CA ALA A 423 23.60 -15.15 -10.41
C ALA A 423 22.66 -14.01 -10.87
N ALA A 424 22.39 -13.07 -9.98
CA ALA A 424 21.61 -11.87 -10.28
C ALA A 424 22.33 -10.97 -11.28
N GLU A 425 21.66 -10.63 -12.39
CA GLU A 425 22.13 -9.63 -13.36
C GLU A 425 22.16 -8.23 -12.74
N TYR A 426 21.18 -7.96 -11.86
CA TYR A 426 21.04 -6.69 -11.17
C TYR A 426 21.39 -6.88 -9.71
N GLN A 427 22.57 -6.37 -9.32
CA GLN A 427 23.01 -6.40 -7.93
C GLN A 427 22.22 -5.36 -7.11
N PRO A 428 21.84 -5.67 -5.86
CA PRO A 428 21.19 -4.72 -4.98
C PRO A 428 22.09 -3.51 -4.71
N ASP A 429 21.51 -2.30 -4.82
CA ASP A 429 22.22 -1.08 -4.43
C ASP A 429 22.28 -1.01 -2.89
N PRO A 430 23.48 -0.96 -2.28
CA PRO A 430 23.62 -0.90 -0.82
C PRO A 430 22.84 0.25 -0.17
N VAL A 431 22.72 1.39 -0.84
CA VAL A 431 21.97 2.55 -0.33
C VAL A 431 20.47 2.25 -0.29
N HIS A 432 19.93 1.56 -1.30
CA HIS A 432 18.52 1.17 -1.33
C HIS A 432 18.21 0.12 -0.25
N VAL A 433 19.12 -0.84 -0.07
CA VAL A 433 19.00 -1.87 0.97
C VAL A 433 19.00 -1.23 2.36
N GLN A 434 20.01 -0.40 2.67
CA GLN A 434 20.08 0.29 3.95
C GLN A 434 18.88 1.21 4.16
N PHE A 435 18.44 1.94 3.13
CA PHE A 435 17.25 2.78 3.21
C PHE A 435 16.04 1.99 3.70
N PHE A 436 15.74 0.85 3.07
CA PHE A 436 14.56 0.07 3.43
C PHE A 436 14.69 -0.56 4.82
N LEU A 437 15.87 -1.09 5.18
CA LEU A 437 16.12 -1.64 6.52
C LEU A 437 15.88 -0.59 7.62
N GLN A 438 16.39 0.62 7.45
CA GLN A 438 16.20 1.69 8.42
C GLN A 438 14.77 2.24 8.40
N TYR A 439 14.11 2.26 7.23
CA TYR A 439 12.72 2.67 7.11
C TYR A 439 11.77 1.73 7.86
N VAL A 440 12.03 0.42 7.82
CA VAL A 440 11.27 -0.57 8.61
C VAL A 440 11.37 -0.27 10.11
N LYS A 441 12.58 -0.02 10.62
CA LYS A 441 12.80 0.34 12.03
C LYS A 441 12.08 1.63 12.43
N LEU A 442 12.11 2.66 11.57
CA LEU A 442 11.32 3.87 11.81
C LEU A 442 9.82 3.57 11.86
N CYS A 443 9.30 2.69 11.00
CA CYS A 443 7.91 2.28 11.03
C CYS A 443 7.53 1.48 12.29
N GLU A 444 8.45 0.73 12.91
CA GLU A 444 8.22 0.14 14.23
C GLU A 444 7.99 1.22 15.29
N ILE A 445 8.86 2.24 15.32
CA ILE A 445 8.73 3.40 16.22
C ILE A 445 7.44 4.16 15.93
N MET A 446 7.08 4.39 14.66
CA MET A 446 5.80 5.01 14.28
C MET A 446 4.60 4.24 14.84
N GLY A 447 4.64 2.90 14.81
CA GLY A 447 3.60 2.05 15.39
C GLY A 447 3.45 2.28 16.90
N LEU A 448 4.57 2.36 17.63
CA LEU A 448 4.57 2.67 19.07
C LEU A 448 3.94 4.05 19.33
N VAL A 449 4.38 5.08 18.62
CA VAL A 449 3.84 6.44 18.74
C VAL A 449 2.33 6.48 18.44
N LEU A 450 1.87 5.82 17.38
CA LEU A 450 0.45 5.72 17.05
C LEU A 450 -0.37 5.08 18.18
N SER A 451 0.12 3.97 18.73
CA SER A 451 -0.56 3.24 19.81
C SER A 451 -0.65 4.06 21.11
N GLN A 452 0.42 4.77 21.47
CA GLN A 452 0.54 5.53 22.70
C GLN A 452 -0.14 6.91 22.61
N GLN A 453 0.03 7.62 21.50
CA GLN A 453 -0.42 9.01 21.39
C GLN A 453 -1.74 9.16 20.67
N TYR A 454 -2.09 8.28 19.72
CA TYR A 454 -3.23 8.51 18.81
C TYR A 454 -4.38 7.51 18.98
N SER A 455 -4.19 6.44 19.75
CA SER A 455 -5.27 5.49 20.08
C SER A 455 -6.40 6.14 20.90
N VAL A 456 -7.65 5.78 20.63
CA VAL A 456 -8.78 6.22 21.46
C VAL A 456 -8.62 5.74 22.90
N ALA A 457 -8.11 4.52 23.09
CA ALA A 457 -7.82 3.94 24.39
C ALA A 457 -6.64 4.60 25.11
N SER A 458 -5.86 5.44 24.42
CA SER A 458 -4.78 6.19 25.05
C SER A 458 -5.18 7.61 25.45
N LYS A 459 -6.39 8.09 25.09
CA LYS A 459 -6.88 9.40 25.56
C LYS A 459 -6.92 9.53 27.09
N SER A 460 -7.20 8.45 27.81
CA SER A 460 -7.09 8.39 29.28
C SER A 460 -5.65 8.27 29.78
N ARG A 461 -4.75 7.68 28.99
CA ARG A 461 -3.32 7.46 29.29
C ARG A 461 -2.40 8.63 28.91
N ARG A 462 -2.83 9.54 28.03
CA ARG A 462 -2.10 10.75 27.59
C ARG A 462 -1.64 11.67 28.73
N MET A 463 -2.14 11.47 29.95
CA MET A 463 -1.69 12.20 31.14
C MET A 463 -0.35 11.70 31.70
N ASN A 464 0.18 10.57 31.19
CA ASN A 464 1.46 10.00 31.63
C ASN A 464 2.59 10.48 30.71
N ALA A 465 3.42 11.41 31.20
CA ALA A 465 4.61 11.89 30.49
C ALA A 465 5.63 10.78 30.17
N MET A 466 5.58 9.64 30.87
CA MET A 466 6.48 8.51 30.70
C MET A 466 6.36 7.83 29.33
N ASP A 467 5.17 7.79 28.71
CA ASP A 467 4.97 7.08 27.43
C ASP A 467 5.74 7.75 26.27
N LEU A 468 5.90 9.08 26.31
CA LEU A 468 6.62 9.82 25.27
C LEU A 468 8.14 9.60 25.35
N THR A 469 8.68 9.42 26.56
CA THR A 469 10.13 9.24 26.76
C THR A 469 10.67 7.99 26.06
N HIS A 470 9.88 6.92 25.99
CA HIS A 470 10.29 5.69 25.31
C HIS A 470 10.40 5.89 23.79
N SER A 471 9.42 6.57 23.19
CA SER A 471 9.45 6.90 21.76
C SER A 471 10.60 7.85 21.42
N ASP A 472 10.85 8.87 22.25
CA ASP A 472 11.97 9.81 22.08
C ASP A 472 13.33 9.10 22.19
N MET A 473 13.49 8.18 23.15
CA MET A 473 14.69 7.36 23.29
C MET A 473 14.91 6.45 22.07
N ALA A 474 13.85 5.81 21.57
CA ALA A 474 13.95 4.94 20.40
C ALA A 474 14.35 5.73 19.14
N LEU A 475 13.81 6.94 18.96
CA LEU A 475 14.22 7.85 17.88
C LEU A 475 15.69 8.27 18.02
N ALA A 476 16.11 8.67 19.23
CA ALA A 476 17.49 9.07 19.48
C ALA A 476 18.48 7.92 19.23
N ASP A 477 18.14 6.69 19.66
CA ASP A 477 18.94 5.49 19.40
C ASP A 477 19.01 5.17 17.91
N TRP A 478 17.88 5.25 17.20
CA TRP A 478 17.86 5.06 15.75
C TRP A 478 18.78 6.07 15.04
N LEU A 479 18.75 7.35 15.44
CA LEU A 479 19.57 8.39 14.82
C LEU A 479 21.06 8.17 15.07
N GLN A 480 21.43 7.72 16.27
CA GLN A 480 22.82 7.41 16.62
C GLN A 480 23.36 6.20 15.86
N ASN A 481 22.51 5.19 15.61
CA ASN A 481 22.85 3.96 14.92
C ASN A 481 22.56 3.99 13.40
N CYS A 482 22.16 5.13 12.85
CA CYS A 482 21.86 5.28 11.43
C CYS A 482 23.15 5.12 10.59
N PRO A 483 23.20 4.17 9.62
CA PRO A 483 24.38 3.94 8.79
C PRO A 483 24.79 5.19 8.00
N LYS A 484 26.10 5.37 7.80
CA LYS A 484 26.67 6.56 7.13
C LYS A 484 26.16 6.71 5.70
N GLU A 485 25.83 5.60 5.06
CA GLU A 485 25.31 5.48 3.70
C GLU A 485 23.93 6.10 3.54
N VAL A 486 23.13 6.20 4.61
CA VAL A 486 21.76 6.77 4.58
C VAL A 486 21.55 7.88 5.59
N CYS A 487 22.61 8.25 6.32
CA CYS A 487 22.63 9.38 7.23
C CYS A 487 22.59 10.71 6.45
N TRP A 488 21.68 11.59 6.82
CA TRP A 488 21.57 12.92 6.24
C TRP A 488 22.67 13.83 6.77
N GLN A 489 23.49 14.33 5.85
CA GLN A 489 24.47 15.36 6.10
C GLN A 489 24.28 16.50 5.11
N ARG A 490 24.21 17.74 5.60
CA ARG A 490 23.95 18.92 4.77
C ARG A 490 24.92 19.03 3.58
N GLN A 491 26.16 18.59 3.74
CA GLN A 491 27.21 18.69 2.72
C GLN A 491 27.27 17.49 1.76
N ARG A 492 26.70 16.33 2.13
CA ARG A 492 26.80 15.07 1.39
C ARG A 492 25.52 14.25 1.56
N HIS A 493 24.43 14.76 0.99
CA HIS A 493 23.15 14.06 1.00
C HIS A 493 22.78 13.57 -0.39
N HIS A 494 22.08 12.44 -0.44
CA HIS A 494 21.35 11.97 -1.61
C HIS A 494 19.86 11.86 -1.29
N PHE A 495 19.06 11.61 -2.32
CA PHE A 495 17.60 11.55 -2.22
C PHE A 495 17.12 10.60 -1.12
N TRP A 496 17.65 9.37 -1.04
CA TRP A 496 17.23 8.37 -0.05
C TRP A 496 17.51 8.76 1.39
N ALA A 497 18.67 9.37 1.68
CA ALA A 497 18.96 9.90 3.01
C ALA A 497 17.98 11.03 3.37
N ALA A 498 17.66 11.92 2.42
CA ALA A 498 16.66 12.97 2.60
C ALA A 498 15.29 12.40 2.96
N LEU A 499 14.87 11.38 2.21
CA LEU A 499 13.56 10.75 2.36
C LEU A 499 13.46 10.05 3.71
N LEU A 500 14.50 9.34 4.12
CA LEU A 500 14.55 8.64 5.40
C LEU A 500 14.48 9.63 6.56
N HIS A 501 15.27 10.70 6.51
CA HIS A 501 15.28 11.75 7.52
C HIS A 501 14.04 12.65 7.54
N ALA A 502 13.23 12.63 6.48
CA ALA A 502 11.92 13.29 6.48
C ALA A 502 10.82 12.41 7.12
N ASN A 503 11.07 11.10 7.26
CA ASN A 503 10.19 10.17 7.98
C ASN A 503 10.54 10.06 9.46
N TYR A 504 11.82 10.20 9.82
CA TYR A 504 12.29 10.46 11.18
C TYR A 504 11.80 11.83 11.65
#